data_AF-A0A1S1YS94-F1
#
_entry.id   AF-A0A1S1YS94-F1
#
_cell.length_a   1.000
_cell.length_b   1.000
_cell.length_c   1.000
_cell.angle_alpha   90.00
_cell.angle_beta   90.00
_cell.angle_gamma   90.00
#
_symmetry.space_group_name_H-M   'P 1'
#
loop_
_entity.id
_entity.type
_entity.pdbx_description
1 polymer ?
#
loop_
_entity_poly.entity_id
_entity_poly.type
_entity_poly.pdbx_seq_one_letter_code
_entity_poly.pdbx_strand_id
1 'polypeptide(L)'
;MVCAHVTWAQTFTLGEKQTINKDMIGVNANLTSIEKPQNDKKLVRSLEDLSTKTIRYPGGTIGNYWDWDKGWLDSSIPDDKMIKWVVEQKLTTSKQRYTVEDFATLVKKTNAEPVFMLNLLSKDLAHSIRNLKKAQALGLDIKYVEMGNELYFNLPLPMAVYPTPEVLGDTCRIWIDALKKEFPGVKCSIVGTYIERRKRHIDWTNRVLSTCPNADAVTYHKYSPASLNGAQERVNITAGTEGQTDASSATRKYPGGEISYKDWEKSLLKDPKAQANMWVTTQHDTESYKKMKLKKDLPLWVTEFNMRDDHSIVLGSWAQSLILSIYYLEFMKANVEVTNVHNVVGSLFAQIDEKNNDYAKDRYPLTSGGISTSLFARATTDKVKKMPLLFDEVPTLLNDKDEEFKGVNGYAFADEKGKITYIIVNYSYEKQTYDLPSNMKGLTQKSYNAELETQVVGWETIDEKKSKLKKKLVLPEFSISIIE
;
A
#
# COMPACT_ATOMS: atom_id res chain seq x y z
N MET A 1 -19.93 -7.80 -48.78
CA MET A 1 -18.46 -7.69 -48.66
C MET A 1 -18.12 -7.90 -47.20
N VAL A 2 -17.58 -9.07 -46.83
CA VAL A 2 -17.10 -9.32 -45.47
C VAL A 2 -15.67 -8.81 -45.44
N CYS A 3 -15.44 -7.63 -44.85
CA CYS A 3 -14.08 -7.18 -44.55
C CYS A 3 -13.51 -8.13 -43.48
N ALA A 4 -12.69 -9.09 -43.93
CA ALA A 4 -11.85 -9.88 -43.04
C ALA A 4 -10.96 -8.90 -42.27
N HIS A 5 -11.29 -8.67 -41.00
CA HIS A 5 -10.40 -7.97 -40.09
C HIS A 5 -9.20 -8.88 -39.87
N VAL A 6 -8.07 -8.53 -40.48
CA VAL A 6 -6.79 -9.15 -40.17
C VAL A 6 -6.45 -8.72 -38.75
N THR A 7 -6.69 -9.58 -37.77
CA THR A 7 -6.22 -9.36 -36.41
C THR A 7 -4.72 -9.58 -36.40
N TRP A 8 -3.97 -8.49 -36.40
CA TRP A 8 -2.53 -8.54 -36.17
C TRP A 8 -2.28 -9.19 -34.81
N ALA A 9 -1.21 -9.99 -34.73
CA ALA A 9 -0.88 -10.61 -33.46
C ALA A 9 -0.31 -9.57 -32.50
N GLN A 10 -0.98 -9.38 -31.37
CA GLN A 10 -0.53 -8.46 -30.33
C GLN A 10 0.73 -9.01 -29.67
N THR A 11 1.78 -8.20 -29.53
CA THR A 11 3.03 -8.59 -28.86
C THR A 11 3.35 -7.63 -27.70
N PHE A 12 4.40 -7.96 -26.94
CA PHE A 12 4.97 -7.05 -25.96
C PHE A 12 6.48 -7.25 -25.81
N THR A 13 7.16 -6.22 -25.35
CA THR A 13 8.60 -6.19 -25.12
C THR A 13 8.95 -5.74 -23.69
N LEU A 14 10.22 -5.88 -23.31
CA LEU A 14 10.72 -5.34 -22.05
C LEU A 14 11.17 -3.88 -22.28
N GLY A 15 10.70 -2.98 -21.43
CA GLY A 15 11.20 -1.61 -21.38
C GLY A 15 12.53 -1.48 -20.65
N GLU A 16 12.87 -0.24 -20.28
CA GLU A 16 14.14 0.06 -19.64
C GLU A 16 14.33 -0.68 -18.31
N LYS A 17 15.53 -1.21 -18.10
CA LYS A 17 15.92 -1.94 -16.90
C LYS A 17 16.31 -0.99 -15.78
N GLN A 18 15.54 -1.02 -14.70
CA GLN A 18 15.73 -0.18 -13.52
C GLN A 18 16.06 -1.03 -12.29
N THR A 19 16.67 -0.43 -11.27
CA THR A 19 16.85 -1.08 -9.97
C THR A 19 15.52 -1.09 -9.20
N ILE A 20 15.28 -2.17 -8.47
CA ILE A 20 14.20 -2.27 -7.48
C ILE A 20 14.83 -2.67 -6.15
N ASN A 21 14.26 -2.15 -5.06
CA ASN A 21 14.64 -2.61 -3.74
C ASN A 21 14.00 -4.00 -3.48
N LYS A 22 14.82 -4.97 -3.08
CA LYS A 22 14.33 -6.31 -2.71
C LYS A 22 13.34 -6.30 -1.53
N ASP A 23 13.36 -5.22 -0.73
CA ASP A 23 12.49 -5.05 0.44
C ASP A 23 11.22 -4.22 0.11
N MET A 24 10.95 -3.95 -1.17
CA MET A 24 9.95 -2.95 -1.57
C MET A 24 8.53 -3.25 -1.08
N ILE A 25 8.08 -4.50 -1.07
CA ILE A 25 6.68 -4.85 -0.75
C ILE A 25 6.54 -5.23 0.72
N GLY A 26 5.80 -4.43 1.47
CA GLY A 26 5.62 -4.57 2.91
C GLY A 26 4.19 -4.36 3.38
N VAL A 27 4.01 -4.49 4.69
CA VAL A 27 2.73 -4.22 5.37
C VAL A 27 2.93 -3.24 6.52
N ASN A 28 1.92 -2.39 6.73
CA ASN A 28 1.81 -1.65 7.96
C ASN A 28 1.24 -2.61 9.02
N ALA A 29 1.86 -2.69 10.19
CA ALA A 29 1.46 -3.60 11.26
C ALA A 29 1.07 -2.83 12.53
N ASN A 30 0.05 -1.98 12.39
CA ASN A 30 -0.69 -1.52 13.55
C ASN A 30 -1.52 -2.70 14.10
N LEU A 31 -0.96 -3.41 15.08
CA LEU A 31 -1.55 -4.61 15.70
C LEU A 31 -2.20 -4.33 17.06
N THR A 32 -2.63 -3.08 17.32
CA THR A 32 -3.22 -2.73 18.61
C THR A 32 -4.54 -3.44 18.91
N SER A 33 -5.18 -4.08 17.93
CA SER A 33 -6.37 -4.90 18.14
C SER A 33 -6.09 -6.34 18.60
N ILE A 34 -4.83 -6.79 18.54
CA ILE A 34 -4.45 -8.18 18.83
C ILE A 34 -3.52 -8.22 20.05
N GLU A 35 -3.95 -8.89 21.12
CA GLU A 35 -3.10 -9.10 22.28
C GLU A 35 -1.98 -10.12 21.94
N LYS A 36 -0.71 -9.74 22.20
CA LYS A 36 0.46 -10.59 21.97
C LYS A 36 0.47 -11.23 20.56
N PRO A 37 0.46 -10.42 19.49
CA PRO A 37 0.31 -10.91 18.11
C PRO A 37 1.39 -11.94 17.72
N GLN A 38 2.57 -11.86 18.30
CA GLN A 38 3.67 -12.80 18.06
C GLN A 38 3.40 -14.24 18.55
N ASN A 39 2.43 -14.42 19.45
CA ASN A 39 2.03 -15.73 19.98
C ASN A 39 0.85 -16.32 19.23
N ASP A 40 0.15 -15.52 18.42
CA ASP A 40 -0.93 -16.00 17.57
C ASP A 40 -0.34 -16.74 16.37
N LYS A 41 -0.34 -18.07 16.45
CA LYS A 41 0.19 -18.93 15.39
C LYS A 41 -0.55 -18.79 14.07
N LYS A 42 -1.86 -18.46 14.09
CA LYS A 42 -2.63 -18.27 12.87
C LYS A 42 -2.22 -16.98 12.18
N LEU A 43 -2.13 -15.89 12.94
CA LEU A 43 -1.65 -14.60 12.44
C LEU A 43 -0.25 -14.70 11.85
N VAL A 44 0.69 -15.34 12.56
CA VAL A 44 2.06 -15.51 12.08
C VAL A 44 2.10 -16.24 10.74
N ARG A 45 1.35 -17.33 10.59
CA ARG A 45 1.29 -18.08 9.32
C ARG A 45 0.66 -17.28 8.20
N SER A 46 -0.38 -16.51 8.49
CA SER A 46 -0.98 -15.61 7.49
C SER A 46 -0.01 -14.50 7.07
N LEU A 47 0.82 -13.99 7.98
CA LEU A 47 1.89 -13.04 7.64
C LEU A 47 2.99 -13.69 6.78
N GLU A 48 3.34 -14.94 7.02
CA GLU A 48 4.22 -15.72 6.15
C GLU A 48 3.60 -15.87 4.74
N ASP A 49 2.30 -16.15 4.64
CA ASP A 49 1.57 -16.28 3.37
C ASP A 49 1.50 -14.96 2.57
N LEU A 50 1.49 -13.81 3.26
CA LEU A 50 1.62 -12.51 2.59
C LEU A 50 2.96 -12.35 1.87
N SER A 51 3.99 -13.10 2.26
CA SER A 51 5.33 -13.07 1.65
C SER A 51 6.00 -11.68 1.61
N THR A 52 5.49 -10.73 2.38
CA THR A 52 5.98 -9.35 2.45
C THR A 52 7.36 -9.28 3.07
N LYS A 53 8.16 -8.32 2.60
CA LYS A 53 9.57 -8.16 2.96
C LYS A 53 9.82 -7.10 4.01
N THR A 54 8.86 -6.21 4.27
CA THR A 54 8.96 -5.27 5.39
C THR A 54 7.72 -5.27 6.27
N ILE A 55 7.92 -5.01 7.56
CA ILE A 55 6.84 -4.79 8.52
C ILE A 55 7.11 -3.48 9.26
N ARG A 56 6.14 -2.56 9.20
CA ARG A 56 6.23 -1.25 9.85
C ARG A 56 5.76 -1.30 11.30
N TYR A 57 6.52 -0.70 12.22
CA TYR A 57 6.24 -0.69 13.66
C TYR A 57 6.49 0.69 14.31
N PRO A 58 5.64 1.14 15.25
CA PRO A 58 4.33 0.57 15.61
C PRO A 58 3.24 0.86 14.56
N GLY A 59 3.56 1.71 13.57
CA GLY A 59 2.73 2.01 12.41
C GLY A 59 1.52 2.93 12.71
N GLY A 60 1.15 3.73 11.72
CA GLY A 60 -0.05 4.58 11.77
C GLY A 60 0.08 5.82 12.64
N THR A 61 -0.97 6.62 12.65
CA THR A 61 -1.03 7.87 13.41
C THR A 61 -0.87 7.65 14.93
N ILE A 62 -1.16 6.45 15.45
CA ILE A 62 -0.92 6.08 16.85
C ILE A 62 0.54 6.11 17.24
N GLY A 63 1.44 5.86 16.29
CA GLY A 63 2.85 5.72 16.63
C GLY A 63 3.51 7.06 16.98
N ASN A 64 2.89 8.19 16.60
CA ASN A 64 3.22 9.51 17.11
C ASN A 64 3.00 9.67 18.63
N TYR A 65 2.36 8.71 19.26
CA TYR A 65 2.05 8.71 20.70
C TYR A 65 2.64 7.46 21.37
N TRP A 66 3.49 6.69 20.69
CA TRP A 66 4.00 5.43 21.20
C TRP A 66 5.16 5.64 22.16
N ASP A 67 5.07 5.01 23.32
CA ASP A 67 6.16 4.81 24.25
C ASP A 67 6.72 3.39 24.08
N TRP A 68 7.89 3.30 23.48
CA TRP A 68 8.57 2.03 23.22
C TRP A 68 9.03 1.30 24.49
N ASP A 69 9.31 2.02 25.59
CA ASP A 69 9.68 1.37 26.86
C ASP A 69 8.48 0.60 27.43
N LYS A 70 7.26 1.10 27.13
CA LYS A 70 6.00 0.44 27.46
C LYS A 70 5.60 -0.57 26.38
N GLY A 71 5.88 -0.29 25.10
CA GLY A 71 5.26 -0.97 23.97
C GLY A 71 3.77 -0.61 23.85
N TRP A 72 3.40 0.64 24.14
CA TRP A 72 2.03 1.14 24.02
C TRP A 72 1.99 2.67 23.98
N LEU A 73 0.79 3.26 23.96
CA LEU A 73 0.58 4.70 24.04
C LEU A 73 1.18 5.32 25.32
N ASP A 74 1.78 6.48 25.13
CA ASP A 74 2.35 7.33 26.16
C ASP A 74 1.26 7.90 27.07
N SER A 75 1.24 7.43 28.31
CA SER A 75 0.22 7.79 29.29
C SER A 75 0.38 9.19 29.88
N SER A 76 1.48 9.91 29.60
CA SER A 76 1.61 11.30 30.06
C SER A 76 0.86 12.30 29.17
N ILE A 77 0.34 11.86 28.03
CA ILE A 77 -0.37 12.73 27.09
C ILE A 77 -1.86 12.72 27.46
N PRO A 78 -2.46 13.90 27.74
CA PRO A 78 -3.89 14.01 28.01
C PRO A 78 -4.76 13.61 26.81
N ASP A 79 -5.96 13.08 27.08
CA ASP A 79 -6.90 12.64 26.04
C ASP A 79 -7.29 13.76 25.04
N ASP A 80 -7.37 15.02 25.47
CA ASP A 80 -7.68 16.16 24.59
C ASP A 80 -6.55 16.50 23.59
N LYS A 81 -5.37 15.93 23.78
CA LYS A 81 -4.21 16.03 22.89
C LYS A 81 -4.00 14.80 22.01
N MET A 82 -4.73 13.72 22.29
CA MET A 82 -4.73 12.49 21.51
C MET A 82 -5.63 12.61 20.27
N ILE A 83 -5.46 11.68 19.33
CA ILE A 83 -6.38 11.57 18.20
C ILE A 83 -7.71 11.02 18.71
N LYS A 84 -8.81 11.64 18.26
CA LYS A 84 -10.17 11.34 18.69
C LYS A 84 -10.50 9.83 18.73
N TRP A 85 -10.24 9.09 17.65
CA TRP A 85 -10.59 7.68 17.57
C TRP A 85 -9.81 6.80 18.57
N VAL A 86 -8.58 7.19 18.95
CA VAL A 86 -7.76 6.48 19.94
C VAL A 86 -8.41 6.54 21.32
N VAL A 87 -8.95 7.71 21.67
CA VAL A 87 -9.68 7.95 22.93
C VAL A 87 -11.03 7.23 22.90
N GLU A 88 -11.79 7.34 21.79
CA GLU A 88 -13.10 6.69 21.64
C GLU A 88 -13.00 5.16 21.71
N GLN A 89 -11.92 4.57 21.18
CA GLN A 89 -11.64 3.14 21.28
C GLN A 89 -11.00 2.74 22.62
N LYS A 90 -10.88 3.68 23.59
CA LYS A 90 -10.31 3.47 24.94
C LYS A 90 -8.88 2.93 24.95
N LEU A 91 -8.10 3.18 23.88
CA LEU A 91 -6.74 2.68 23.79
C LEU A 91 -5.81 3.34 24.82
N THR A 92 -6.10 4.57 25.25
CA THR A 92 -5.33 5.31 26.28
C THR A 92 -5.35 4.64 27.65
N THR A 93 -6.41 3.86 27.94
CA THR A 93 -6.58 3.11 29.20
C THR A 93 -6.31 1.61 29.04
N SER A 94 -5.93 1.15 27.84
CA SER A 94 -5.66 -0.26 27.58
C SER A 94 -4.44 -0.79 28.35
N LYS A 95 -4.59 -2.02 28.85
CA LYS A 95 -3.50 -2.78 29.50
C LYS A 95 -2.66 -3.57 28.50
N GLN A 96 -3.07 -3.63 27.23
CA GLN A 96 -2.33 -4.33 26.17
C GLN A 96 -0.96 -3.71 25.95
N ARG A 97 0.00 -4.55 25.58
CA ARG A 97 1.36 -4.15 25.22
C ARG A 97 1.76 -4.88 23.94
N TYR A 98 2.46 -4.16 23.08
CA TYR A 98 3.09 -4.66 21.88
C TYR A 98 4.51 -4.09 21.84
N THR A 99 5.41 -4.74 22.56
CA THR A 99 6.78 -4.29 22.78
C THR A 99 7.69 -4.50 21.58
N VAL A 100 8.88 -3.93 21.61
CA VAL A 100 9.91 -4.19 20.59
C VAL A 100 10.36 -5.65 20.59
N GLU A 101 10.31 -6.35 21.72
CA GLU A 101 10.55 -7.80 21.82
C GLU A 101 9.48 -8.62 21.12
N ASP A 102 8.21 -8.24 21.31
CA ASP A 102 7.08 -8.86 20.64
C ASP A 102 7.22 -8.69 19.12
N PHE A 103 7.53 -7.46 18.69
CA PHE A 103 7.79 -7.14 17.30
C PHE A 103 9.00 -7.89 16.73
N ALA A 104 10.12 -7.97 17.47
CA ALA A 104 11.30 -8.70 17.04
C ALA A 104 11.02 -10.20 16.83
N THR A 105 10.17 -10.78 17.69
CA THR A 105 9.72 -12.16 17.53
C THR A 105 8.92 -12.34 16.24
N LEU A 106 8.04 -11.38 15.92
CA LEU A 106 7.24 -11.42 14.70
C LEU A 106 8.13 -11.32 13.44
N VAL A 107 9.00 -10.32 13.40
CA VAL A 107 9.93 -10.06 12.28
C VAL A 107 10.83 -11.26 11.99
N LYS A 108 11.38 -11.90 13.03
CA LYS A 108 12.23 -13.09 12.86
C LYS A 108 11.47 -14.30 12.30
N LYS A 109 10.21 -14.49 12.70
CA LYS A 109 9.38 -15.60 12.19
C LYS A 109 9.02 -15.40 10.73
N THR A 110 8.74 -14.15 10.33
CA THR A 110 8.36 -13.83 8.95
C THR A 110 9.55 -13.53 8.03
N ASN A 111 10.77 -13.47 8.59
CA ASN A 111 11.99 -13.07 7.88
C ASN A 111 11.82 -11.73 7.13
N ALA A 112 11.15 -10.78 7.79
CA ALA A 112 10.93 -9.43 7.26
C ALA A 112 12.03 -8.48 7.73
N GLU A 113 12.11 -7.33 7.07
CA GLU A 113 12.94 -6.19 7.45
C GLU A 113 12.07 -5.16 8.20
N PRO A 114 12.48 -4.68 9.38
CA PRO A 114 11.75 -3.64 10.10
C PRO A 114 11.71 -2.30 9.36
N VAL A 115 10.56 -1.62 9.44
CA VAL A 115 10.48 -0.16 9.22
C VAL A 115 10.06 0.47 10.55
N PHE A 116 10.98 1.16 11.20
CA PHE A 116 10.73 1.74 12.53
C PHE A 116 10.22 3.17 12.39
N MET A 117 9.14 3.50 13.10
CA MET A 117 8.63 4.86 13.13
C MET A 117 8.81 5.47 14.52
N LEU A 118 9.41 6.65 14.56
CA LEU A 118 9.72 7.34 15.81
C LEU A 118 8.55 8.22 16.28
N ASN A 119 8.39 8.31 17.60
CA ASN A 119 7.50 9.28 18.23
C ASN A 119 8.28 10.58 18.44
N LEU A 120 8.01 11.60 17.62
CA LEU A 120 8.61 12.93 17.75
C LEU A 120 7.73 13.93 18.54
N LEU A 121 6.55 13.53 19.00
CA LEU A 121 5.64 14.46 19.70
C LEU A 121 5.87 14.50 21.20
N SER A 122 6.01 13.33 21.82
CA SER A 122 6.05 13.22 23.29
C SER A 122 7.33 12.58 23.82
N LYS A 123 8.14 11.98 22.95
CA LYS A 123 9.41 11.36 23.32
C LYS A 123 10.58 12.11 22.71
N ASP A 124 11.75 11.94 23.33
CA ASP A 124 12.99 12.58 22.92
C ASP A 124 13.88 11.64 22.10
N LEU A 125 14.98 12.20 21.59
CA LEU A 125 15.97 11.49 20.81
C LEU A 125 16.65 10.36 21.62
N ALA A 126 16.87 10.58 22.92
CA ALA A 126 17.53 9.59 23.78
C ALA A 126 16.65 8.35 23.98
N HIS A 127 15.35 8.53 24.15
CA HIS A 127 14.34 7.48 24.18
C HIS A 127 14.33 6.69 22.86
N SER A 128 14.31 7.39 21.74
CA SER A 128 14.32 6.75 20.41
C SER A 128 15.59 5.94 20.17
N ILE A 129 16.78 6.51 20.41
CA ILE A 129 18.06 5.83 20.24
C ILE A 129 18.17 4.60 21.16
N ARG A 130 17.79 4.73 22.44
CA ARG A 130 17.83 3.60 23.38
C ARG A 130 16.96 2.44 22.89
N ASN A 131 15.78 2.72 22.37
CA ASN A 131 14.86 1.69 21.91
C ASN A 131 15.26 1.08 20.56
N LEU A 132 15.90 1.84 19.66
CA LEU A 132 16.54 1.27 18.47
C LEU A 132 17.76 0.41 18.83
N LYS A 133 18.56 0.78 19.84
CA LYS A 133 19.63 -0.09 20.37
C LYS A 133 19.08 -1.39 20.94
N LYS A 134 17.93 -1.31 21.61
CA LYS A 134 17.22 -2.49 22.12
C LYS A 134 16.76 -3.39 20.97
N ALA A 135 16.18 -2.85 19.91
CA ALA A 135 15.86 -3.59 18.68
C ALA A 135 17.10 -4.25 18.06
N GLN A 136 18.21 -3.51 17.95
CA GLN A 136 19.47 -4.03 17.42
C GLN A 136 20.04 -5.17 18.28
N ALA A 137 19.99 -5.04 19.61
CA ALA A 137 20.42 -6.09 20.55
C ALA A 137 19.53 -7.35 20.45
N LEU A 138 18.27 -7.19 20.02
CA LEU A 138 17.39 -8.30 19.69
C LEU A 138 17.69 -8.89 18.30
N GLY A 139 18.71 -8.41 17.58
CA GLY A 139 19.11 -8.92 16.27
C GLY A 139 18.25 -8.40 15.12
N LEU A 140 17.63 -7.23 15.28
CA LEU A 140 16.94 -6.54 14.20
C LEU A 140 17.87 -5.54 13.52
N ASP A 141 17.80 -5.46 12.20
CA ASP A 141 18.54 -4.46 11.43
C ASP A 141 17.87 -3.10 11.55
N ILE A 142 18.68 -2.07 11.85
CA ILE A 142 18.23 -0.68 11.95
C ILE A 142 18.46 0.01 10.61
N LYS A 143 17.68 -0.40 9.61
CA LYS A 143 17.86 0.04 8.23
C LYS A 143 16.94 1.18 7.83
N TYR A 144 15.64 1.08 8.13
CA TYR A 144 14.64 2.08 7.76
C TYR A 144 14.03 2.73 9.01
N VAL A 145 14.20 4.04 9.15
CA VAL A 145 13.64 4.82 10.27
C VAL A 145 12.84 6.02 9.76
N GLU A 146 11.56 6.08 10.08
CA GLU A 146 10.66 7.19 9.73
C GLU A 146 10.62 8.25 10.83
N MET A 147 10.78 9.51 10.44
CA MET A 147 10.63 10.66 11.34
C MET A 147 9.14 11.05 11.53
N GLY A 148 8.39 10.16 12.19
CA GLY A 148 7.01 10.37 12.61
C GLY A 148 5.97 10.04 11.55
N ASN A 149 4.70 10.34 11.85
CA ASN A 149 3.55 10.02 10.99
C ASN A 149 2.71 11.26 10.71
N GLU A 150 2.53 11.63 9.44
CA GLU A 150 1.50 12.61 9.03
C GLU A 150 1.41 13.90 9.87
N LEU A 151 2.56 14.39 10.34
CA LEU A 151 2.68 15.55 11.24
C LEU A 151 2.18 16.85 10.60
N TYR A 152 1.90 16.83 9.29
CA TYR A 152 1.22 17.90 8.56
C TYR A 152 -0.25 18.06 8.98
N PHE A 153 -0.89 17.07 9.60
CA PHE A 153 -2.23 17.28 10.13
C PHE A 153 -2.23 18.33 11.24
N ASN A 154 -3.26 19.18 11.23
CA ASN A 154 -3.40 20.28 12.18
C ASN A 154 -4.12 19.80 13.44
N LEU A 155 -3.60 18.73 14.04
CA LEU A 155 -4.06 18.18 15.31
C LEU A 155 -3.45 19.00 16.47
N PRO A 156 -4.10 19.02 17.66
CA PRO A 156 -3.66 19.88 18.76
C PRO A 156 -2.19 19.71 19.15
N LEU A 157 -1.71 18.47 19.33
CA LEU A 157 -0.32 18.21 19.74
C LEU A 157 0.70 18.44 18.60
N PRO A 158 0.52 17.90 17.38
CA PRO A 158 1.40 18.23 16.25
C PRO A 158 1.55 19.72 15.97
N MET A 159 0.48 20.52 16.08
CA MET A 159 0.60 21.97 15.90
C MET A 159 1.33 22.67 17.04
N ALA A 160 1.19 22.17 18.27
CA ALA A 160 1.88 22.73 19.42
C ALA A 160 3.40 22.47 19.36
N VAL A 161 3.80 21.27 18.93
CA VAL A 161 5.21 20.87 18.82
C VAL A 161 5.84 21.40 17.52
N TYR A 162 5.11 21.31 16.40
CA TYR A 162 5.60 21.66 15.06
C TYR A 162 4.69 22.69 14.39
N PRO A 163 4.68 23.95 14.85
CA PRO A 163 3.82 24.99 14.29
C PRO A 163 4.13 25.28 12.82
N THR A 164 5.37 25.04 12.37
CA THR A 164 5.79 25.17 10.97
C THR A 164 6.55 23.94 10.48
N PRO A 165 6.56 23.68 9.15
CA PRO A 165 7.38 22.62 8.56
C PRO A 165 8.88 22.77 8.87
N GLU A 166 9.40 24.00 8.98
CA GLU A 166 10.80 24.27 9.28
C GLU A 166 11.20 23.77 10.68
N VAL A 167 10.34 23.93 11.69
CA VAL A 167 10.62 23.44 13.05
C VAL A 167 10.69 21.90 13.07
N LEU A 168 9.83 21.23 12.28
CA LEU A 168 9.94 19.79 12.09
C LEU A 168 11.26 19.43 11.40
N GLY A 169 11.62 20.13 10.32
CA GLY A 169 12.85 19.85 9.58
C GLY A 169 14.11 20.04 10.41
N ASP A 170 14.22 21.09 11.22
CA ASP A 170 15.34 21.26 12.15
C ASP A 170 15.44 20.13 13.18
N THR A 171 14.29 19.67 13.69
CA THR A 171 14.24 18.54 14.63
C THR A 171 14.70 17.26 13.95
N CYS A 172 14.14 16.95 12.77
CA CYS A 172 14.53 15.80 11.97
C CYS A 172 16.02 15.82 11.65
N ARG A 173 16.60 16.97 11.26
CA ARG A 173 18.02 17.09 10.94
C ARG A 173 18.89 16.61 12.10
N ILE A 174 18.62 17.10 13.31
CA ILE A 174 19.37 16.74 14.53
C ILE A 174 19.24 15.24 14.83
N TRP A 175 18.03 14.70 14.72
CA TRP A 175 17.76 13.29 15.01
C TRP A 175 18.44 12.38 13.98
N ILE A 176 18.33 12.71 12.69
CA ILE A 176 18.94 11.94 11.60
C ILE A 176 20.48 11.94 11.72
N ASP A 177 21.11 13.07 12.03
CA ASP A 177 22.56 13.12 12.24
C ASP A 177 23.01 12.20 13.39
N ALA A 178 22.27 12.20 14.50
CA ALA A 178 22.56 11.34 15.64
C ALA A 178 22.33 9.86 15.31
N LEU A 179 21.24 9.53 14.61
CA LEU A 179 20.93 8.16 14.19
C LEU A 179 21.97 7.61 13.24
N LYS A 180 22.42 8.40 12.25
CA LYS A 180 23.48 8.00 11.31
C LYS A 180 24.83 7.77 11.98
N LYS A 181 25.11 8.49 13.06
CA LYS A 181 26.29 8.27 13.89
C LYS A 181 26.19 6.98 14.72
N GLU A 182 25.01 6.68 15.26
CA GLU A 182 24.80 5.52 16.11
C GLU A 182 24.61 4.21 15.32
N PHE A 183 23.94 4.28 14.18
CA PHE A 183 23.59 3.14 13.33
C PHE A 183 24.13 3.36 11.92
N PRO A 184 25.38 2.98 11.63
CA PRO A 184 25.96 3.14 10.30
C PRO A 184 25.12 2.44 9.23
N GLY A 185 24.76 3.16 8.17
CA GLY A 185 23.95 2.64 7.06
C GLY A 185 22.44 2.79 7.25
N VAL A 186 21.96 3.30 8.39
CA VAL A 186 20.54 3.66 8.56
C VAL A 186 20.13 4.71 7.53
N LYS A 187 18.96 4.51 6.94
CA LYS A 187 18.26 5.51 6.13
C LYS A 187 17.14 6.12 6.95
N CYS A 188 16.91 7.41 6.75
CA CYS A 188 15.84 8.11 7.43
C CYS A 188 14.93 8.87 6.47
N SER A 189 13.62 8.70 6.63
CA SER A 189 12.63 9.50 5.88
C SER A 189 12.06 10.63 6.73
N ILE A 190 11.67 11.71 6.06
CA ILE A 190 10.83 12.77 6.65
C ILE A 190 9.40 12.64 6.15
N VAL A 191 8.42 13.09 6.94
CA VAL A 191 7.01 13.09 6.54
C VAL A 191 6.77 14.15 5.45
N GLY A 192 6.36 13.70 4.26
CA GLY A 192 5.91 14.54 3.16
C GLY A 192 4.39 14.59 3.02
N THR A 193 3.89 15.57 2.29
CA THR A 193 2.50 15.62 1.83
C THR A 193 2.36 16.41 0.54
N TYR A 194 1.32 16.08 -0.23
CA TYR A 194 0.87 16.84 -1.40
C TYR A 194 -0.28 17.79 -1.08
N ILE A 195 -0.76 17.81 0.17
CA ILE A 195 -1.88 18.63 0.60
C ILE A 195 -1.45 20.11 0.59
N GLU A 196 -2.26 20.97 -0.04
CA GLU A 196 -1.99 22.40 -0.24
C GLU A 196 -3.22 23.24 0.16
N ARG A 197 -3.72 23.08 1.39
CA ARG A 197 -5.03 23.64 1.81
C ARG A 197 -4.96 24.81 2.78
N ARG A 198 -3.88 24.86 3.56
CA ARG A 198 -3.68 25.87 4.61
C ARG A 198 -2.27 26.39 4.51
N LYS A 199 -2.02 27.59 5.04
CA LYS A 199 -0.68 28.23 5.01
C LYS A 199 0.45 27.32 5.54
N ARG A 200 0.16 26.47 6.54
CA ARG A 200 1.13 25.49 7.08
C ARG A 200 1.49 24.40 6.06
N HIS A 201 0.56 24.02 5.18
CA HIS A 201 0.71 22.94 4.21
C HIS A 201 1.40 23.36 2.91
N ILE A 202 1.34 24.64 2.56
CA ILE A 202 1.93 25.14 1.31
C ILE A 202 3.42 24.81 1.25
N ASP A 203 3.83 24.10 0.21
CA ASP A 203 5.18 23.60 -0.05
C ASP A 203 5.76 22.79 1.13
N TRP A 204 4.91 22.11 1.91
CA TRP A 204 5.27 21.44 3.18
C TRP A 204 6.57 20.64 3.05
N THR A 205 6.61 19.71 2.09
CA THR A 205 7.71 18.75 1.98
C THR A 205 9.04 19.45 1.68
N ASN A 206 9.06 20.41 0.75
CA ASN A 206 10.28 21.14 0.44
C ASN A 206 10.71 22.09 1.57
N ARG A 207 9.77 22.57 2.40
CA ARG A 207 10.08 23.40 3.57
C ARG A 207 10.62 22.59 4.75
N VAL A 208 10.21 21.33 4.90
CA VAL A 208 10.91 20.40 5.81
C VAL A 208 12.33 20.13 5.29
N LEU A 209 12.47 19.83 3.99
CA LEU A 209 13.77 19.51 3.38
C LEU A 209 14.76 20.68 3.32
N SER A 210 14.29 21.94 3.37
CA SER A 210 15.17 23.11 3.39
C SER A 210 15.96 23.23 4.69
N THR A 211 15.44 22.68 5.78
CA THR A 211 16.07 22.65 7.11
C THR A 211 16.57 21.25 7.49
N CYS A 212 16.13 20.21 6.78
CA CYS A 212 16.56 18.81 6.92
C CYS A 212 17.22 18.26 5.64
N PRO A 213 18.36 18.80 5.20
CA PRO A 213 18.96 18.39 3.93
C PRO A 213 19.58 16.98 3.96
N ASN A 214 19.76 16.39 5.14
CA ASN A 214 20.38 15.10 5.41
C ASN A 214 19.40 13.91 5.43
N ALA A 215 18.12 14.13 5.12
CA ALA A 215 17.14 13.05 4.93
C ALA A 215 17.46 12.21 3.68
N ASP A 216 17.20 10.91 3.75
CA ASP A 216 17.45 9.96 2.66
C ASP A 216 16.22 9.69 1.80
N ALA A 217 15.03 9.95 2.34
CA ALA A 217 13.76 9.67 1.69
C ALA A 217 12.64 10.60 2.16
N VAL A 218 11.51 10.55 1.47
CA VAL A 218 10.26 11.21 1.85
C VAL A 218 9.16 10.17 2.04
N THR A 219 8.54 10.14 3.22
CA THR A 219 7.35 9.34 3.47
C THR A 219 6.14 9.96 2.76
N TYR A 220 5.41 9.14 2.01
CA TYR A 220 4.20 9.51 1.28
C TYR A 220 3.08 8.53 1.62
N HIS A 221 1.90 9.04 1.97
CA HIS A 221 0.74 8.21 2.25
C HIS A 221 -0.36 8.50 1.24
N LYS A 222 -1.09 7.46 0.82
CA LYS A 222 -2.22 7.64 -0.08
C LYS A 222 -3.33 6.63 0.08
N TYR A 223 -4.54 7.14 0.22
CA TYR A 223 -5.77 6.37 0.10
C TYR A 223 -6.60 6.91 -1.06
N SER A 224 -7.38 6.03 -1.68
CA SER A 224 -8.33 6.40 -2.73
C SER A 224 -9.69 5.79 -2.44
N PRO A 225 -10.79 6.49 -2.75
CA PRO A 225 -12.09 5.85 -2.85
C PRO A 225 -12.09 4.75 -3.92
N ALA A 226 -13.04 3.81 -3.83
CA ALA A 226 -13.26 2.85 -4.91
C ALA A 226 -13.79 3.54 -6.17
N SER A 227 -14.56 4.62 -6.01
CA SER A 227 -15.05 5.47 -7.10
C SER A 227 -15.88 4.76 -8.18
N LEU A 228 -16.56 3.66 -7.83
CA LEU A 228 -17.40 2.92 -8.76
C LEU A 228 -18.48 3.80 -9.42
N ASN A 229 -19.08 4.72 -8.66
CA ASN A 229 -20.04 5.70 -9.15
C ASN A 229 -19.41 7.00 -9.71
N GLY A 230 -18.10 7.00 -9.94
CA GLY A 230 -17.29 8.12 -10.45
C GLY A 230 -17.02 9.25 -9.45
N ALA A 231 -17.45 9.10 -8.20
CA ALA A 231 -17.17 10.09 -7.17
C ALA A 231 -15.68 10.15 -6.84
N GLN A 232 -15.19 11.34 -6.52
CA GLN A 232 -13.79 11.64 -6.24
C GLN A 232 -13.53 11.71 -4.73
N GLU A 233 -12.25 11.71 -4.36
CA GLU A 233 -11.83 11.93 -2.97
C GLU A 233 -12.29 13.31 -2.46
N ARG A 234 -12.66 13.39 -1.19
CA ARG A 234 -13.00 14.65 -0.52
C ARG A 234 -11.86 15.66 -0.60
N VAL A 235 -12.21 16.90 -0.92
CA VAL A 235 -11.25 18.01 -0.91
C VAL A 235 -10.89 18.44 0.51
N ASN A 236 -11.67 18.13 1.54
CA ASN A 236 -11.41 18.53 2.94
C ASN A 236 -11.08 17.34 3.85
N ILE A 237 -10.01 16.62 3.53
CA ILE A 237 -9.43 15.54 4.35
C ILE A 237 -8.86 16.08 5.68
N THR A 238 -9.16 15.37 6.76
CA THR A 238 -8.58 15.48 8.10
C THR A 238 -7.99 14.12 8.48
N ALA A 239 -7.19 14.07 9.56
CA ALA A 239 -6.66 12.80 10.06
C ALA A 239 -7.78 11.77 10.23
N GLY A 240 -7.64 10.61 9.58
CA GLY A 240 -8.62 9.52 9.61
C GLY A 240 -9.79 9.68 8.64
N THR A 241 -9.78 10.65 7.71
CA THR A 241 -10.80 10.78 6.62
C THR A 241 -10.19 10.73 5.21
N GLU A 242 -8.90 10.39 5.10
CA GLU A 242 -8.16 10.19 3.85
C GLU A 242 -8.84 9.12 3.00
N GLY A 243 -8.96 9.32 1.69
CA GLY A 243 -9.62 8.38 0.78
C GLY A 243 -11.15 8.37 0.86
N GLN A 244 -11.79 9.12 1.77
CA GLN A 244 -13.25 9.19 1.79
C GLN A 244 -13.80 9.92 0.56
N THR A 245 -14.92 9.42 0.05
CA THR A 245 -15.60 9.93 -1.13
C THR A 245 -16.37 11.23 -0.87
N ASP A 246 -16.33 12.17 -1.82
CA ASP A 246 -17.25 13.29 -1.93
C ASP A 246 -18.45 12.90 -2.80
N ALA A 247 -19.57 12.55 -2.16
CA ALA A 247 -20.79 12.12 -2.85
C ALA A 247 -21.36 13.18 -3.82
N SER A 248 -21.05 14.46 -3.61
CA SER A 248 -21.49 15.52 -4.53
C SER A 248 -20.83 15.40 -5.90
N SER A 249 -19.58 14.92 -5.93
CA SER A 249 -18.79 14.72 -7.14
C SER A 249 -19.12 13.47 -7.95
N ALA A 250 -20.03 12.61 -7.47
CA ALA A 250 -20.42 11.38 -8.17
C ALA A 250 -21.05 11.69 -9.53
N THR A 251 -20.54 11.07 -10.59
CA THR A 251 -21.10 11.13 -11.96
C THR A 251 -22.36 10.28 -12.09
N ARG A 252 -22.50 9.26 -11.25
CA ARG A 252 -23.66 8.36 -11.19
C ARG A 252 -24.36 8.52 -9.85
N LYS A 253 -25.68 8.72 -9.87
CA LYS A 253 -26.50 8.89 -8.67
C LYS A 253 -27.30 7.63 -8.38
N TYR A 254 -27.38 7.25 -7.11
CA TYR A 254 -28.22 6.13 -6.67
C TYR A 254 -29.69 6.46 -6.96
N PRO A 255 -30.43 5.62 -7.72
CA PRO A 255 -31.79 5.94 -8.11
C PRO A 255 -32.80 5.95 -6.94
N GLY A 256 -32.48 5.28 -5.82
CA GLY A 256 -33.43 5.10 -4.71
C GLY A 256 -34.64 4.24 -5.08
N GLY A 257 -35.44 3.85 -4.08
CA GLY A 257 -36.83 3.35 -4.24
C GLY A 257 -37.06 1.98 -4.90
N GLU A 258 -36.31 1.63 -5.95
CA GLU A 258 -36.59 0.49 -6.84
C GLU A 258 -35.60 -0.67 -6.70
N ILE A 259 -34.39 -0.39 -6.22
CA ILE A 259 -33.32 -1.36 -5.98
C ILE A 259 -32.56 -1.00 -4.71
N SER A 260 -32.01 -1.99 -4.02
CA SER A 260 -31.12 -1.70 -2.88
C SER A 260 -29.83 -1.00 -3.35
N TYR A 261 -29.19 -0.23 -2.49
CA TYR A 261 -27.91 0.40 -2.82
C TYR A 261 -26.84 -0.62 -3.24
N LYS A 262 -26.81 -1.79 -2.57
CA LYS A 262 -25.90 -2.88 -2.90
C LYS A 262 -26.17 -3.48 -4.28
N ASP A 263 -27.44 -3.66 -4.65
CA ASP A 263 -27.80 -4.18 -5.98
C ASP A 263 -27.55 -3.16 -7.09
N TRP A 264 -27.68 -1.87 -6.78
CA TRP A 264 -27.22 -0.80 -7.66
C TRP A 264 -25.71 -0.86 -7.89
N GLU A 265 -24.90 -0.97 -6.83
CA GLU A 265 -23.45 -1.09 -7.02
C GLU A 265 -23.05 -2.37 -7.78
N LYS A 266 -23.74 -3.50 -7.56
CA LYS A 266 -23.54 -4.71 -8.38
C LYS A 266 -23.83 -4.46 -9.86
N SER A 267 -24.86 -3.68 -10.19
CA SER A 267 -25.14 -3.34 -11.59
C SER A 267 -24.06 -2.44 -12.17
N LEU A 268 -23.49 -1.53 -11.37
CA LEU A 268 -22.34 -0.72 -11.78
C LEU A 268 -21.08 -1.57 -12.02
N LEU A 269 -20.83 -2.62 -11.24
CA LEU A 269 -19.70 -3.53 -11.49
C LEU A 269 -19.79 -4.26 -12.85
N LYS A 270 -20.94 -4.23 -13.53
CA LYS A 270 -21.14 -4.80 -14.87
C LYS A 270 -21.05 -3.74 -15.99
N ASP A 271 -20.96 -2.46 -15.64
CA ASP A 271 -20.85 -1.35 -16.58
C ASP A 271 -19.36 -1.02 -16.83
N PRO A 272 -18.87 -1.12 -18.08
CA PRO A 272 -17.46 -0.86 -18.40
C PRO A 272 -16.95 0.53 -18.00
N LYS A 273 -17.79 1.58 -18.09
CA LYS A 273 -17.40 2.93 -17.70
C LYS A 273 -17.31 3.07 -16.18
N ALA A 274 -18.21 2.43 -15.44
CA ALA A 274 -18.14 2.40 -13.98
C ALA A 274 -16.92 1.61 -13.47
N GLN A 275 -16.56 0.51 -14.13
CA GLN A 275 -15.31 -0.21 -13.87
C GLN A 275 -14.10 0.71 -14.11
N ALA A 276 -14.07 1.41 -15.25
CA ALA A 276 -13.00 2.35 -15.59
C ALA A 276 -12.91 3.55 -14.62
N ASN A 277 -14.02 3.99 -14.02
CA ASN A 277 -13.97 5.02 -12.97
C ASN A 277 -13.06 4.59 -11.81
N MET A 278 -13.13 3.32 -11.39
CA MET A 278 -12.29 2.79 -10.30
C MET A 278 -10.81 2.84 -10.68
N TRP A 279 -10.49 2.41 -11.91
CA TRP A 279 -9.12 2.32 -12.40
C TRP A 279 -8.47 3.70 -12.57
N VAL A 280 -9.15 4.61 -13.27
CA VAL A 280 -8.67 5.98 -13.52
C VAL A 280 -8.50 6.74 -12.20
N THR A 281 -9.50 6.67 -11.31
CA THR A 281 -9.42 7.41 -10.05
C THR A 281 -8.26 6.91 -9.21
N THR A 282 -8.10 5.59 -9.07
CA THR A 282 -6.97 5.00 -8.34
C THR A 282 -5.62 5.43 -8.92
N GLN A 283 -5.48 5.43 -10.25
CA GLN A 283 -4.25 5.87 -10.91
C GLN A 283 -3.94 7.34 -10.59
N HIS A 284 -4.89 8.25 -10.81
CA HIS A 284 -4.72 9.68 -10.54
C HIS A 284 -4.37 9.96 -9.08
N ASP A 285 -5.03 9.25 -8.17
CA ASP A 285 -4.80 9.37 -6.75
C ASP A 285 -3.40 8.88 -6.37
N THR A 286 -3.01 7.70 -6.87
CA THR A 286 -1.69 7.14 -6.61
C THR A 286 -0.59 8.08 -7.08
N GLU A 287 -0.77 8.73 -8.25
CA GLU A 287 0.18 9.69 -8.82
C GLU A 287 0.23 11.06 -8.12
N SER A 288 -0.59 11.30 -7.10
CA SER A 288 -0.62 12.60 -6.41
C SER A 288 0.70 12.97 -5.73
N TYR A 289 1.62 12.01 -5.52
CA TYR A 289 3.00 12.29 -5.10
C TYR A 289 3.71 13.31 -6.02
N LYS A 290 3.38 13.33 -7.33
CA LYS A 290 3.95 14.28 -8.30
C LYS A 290 3.65 15.74 -7.91
N LYS A 291 2.54 15.97 -7.21
CA LYS A 291 2.13 17.31 -6.73
C LYS A 291 3.03 17.83 -5.60
N MET A 292 3.80 16.97 -4.92
CA MET A 292 4.79 17.40 -3.91
C MET A 292 5.95 18.20 -4.52
N LYS A 293 6.20 18.09 -5.83
CA LYS A 293 7.22 18.85 -6.58
C LYS A 293 8.57 18.87 -5.84
N LEU A 294 9.09 17.69 -5.49
CA LEU A 294 10.32 17.57 -4.71
C LEU A 294 11.48 18.28 -5.44
N LYS A 295 12.13 19.23 -4.77
CA LYS A 295 13.30 19.95 -5.29
C LYS A 295 14.57 19.08 -5.30
N LYS A 296 14.53 17.94 -4.62
CA LYS A 296 15.57 16.91 -4.60
C LYS A 296 14.97 15.60 -5.10
N ASP A 297 15.73 14.85 -5.88
CA ASP A 297 15.37 13.50 -6.27
C ASP A 297 15.66 12.53 -5.11
N LEU A 298 14.77 12.57 -4.10
CA LEU A 298 14.77 11.62 -2.99
C LEU A 298 13.77 10.50 -3.28
N PRO A 299 14.12 9.24 -2.96
CA PRO A 299 13.16 8.15 -3.05
C PRO A 299 11.98 8.37 -2.11
N LEU A 300 10.84 7.81 -2.49
CA LEU A 300 9.64 7.77 -1.68
C LEU A 300 9.59 6.50 -0.85
N TRP A 301 9.15 6.64 0.40
CA TRP A 301 8.70 5.53 1.24
C TRP A 301 7.18 5.60 1.34
N VAL A 302 6.47 4.68 0.69
CA VAL A 302 5.01 4.67 0.68
C VAL A 302 4.49 3.78 1.79
N THR A 303 4.55 4.29 3.01
CA THR A 303 4.43 3.47 4.22
C THR A 303 3.00 3.35 4.74
N GLU A 304 2.05 3.98 4.05
CA GLU A 304 0.62 3.76 4.16
C GLU A 304 -0.08 3.97 2.81
N PHE A 305 -0.74 2.94 2.32
CA PHE A 305 -1.71 3.06 1.23
C PHE A 305 -2.76 1.95 1.29
N ASN A 306 -3.98 2.25 0.82
CA ASN A 306 -5.02 1.27 0.52
C ASN A 306 -6.18 1.97 -0.24
N MET A 307 -7.11 1.19 -0.77
CA MET A 307 -8.45 1.68 -1.04
C MET A 307 -9.17 1.96 0.27
N ARG A 308 -9.92 3.07 0.32
CA ARG A 308 -10.88 3.34 1.39
C ARG A 308 -12.28 3.43 0.82
N ASP A 309 -13.08 2.43 1.13
CA ASP A 309 -14.51 2.52 0.92
C ASP A 309 -15.24 1.92 2.11
N ASP A 310 -15.88 2.78 2.90
CA ASP A 310 -16.45 2.39 4.19
C ASP A 310 -17.74 1.54 4.01
N HIS A 311 -18.38 1.56 2.83
CA HIS A 311 -19.70 0.92 2.63
C HIS A 311 -19.92 0.26 1.26
N SER A 312 -19.00 0.40 0.30
CA SER A 312 -19.19 -0.18 -1.04
C SER A 312 -19.00 -1.70 -1.06
N ILE A 313 -19.71 -2.36 -1.99
CA ILE A 313 -19.49 -3.78 -2.33
C ILE A 313 -18.07 -4.08 -2.83
N VAL A 314 -17.31 -3.07 -3.27
CA VAL A 314 -15.91 -3.23 -3.69
C VAL A 314 -15.01 -3.64 -2.51
N LEU A 315 -15.35 -3.23 -1.28
CA LEU A 315 -14.59 -3.64 -0.11
C LEU A 315 -14.65 -5.16 0.06
N GLY A 316 -13.49 -5.78 0.19
CA GLY A 316 -13.33 -7.23 0.29
C GLY A 316 -13.51 -7.99 -1.02
N SER A 317 -13.92 -7.34 -2.13
CA SER A 317 -14.17 -8.04 -3.39
C SER A 317 -12.94 -8.15 -4.27
N TRP A 318 -12.96 -8.99 -5.30
CA TRP A 318 -11.87 -9.11 -6.27
C TRP A 318 -11.54 -7.78 -6.99
N ALA A 319 -12.52 -6.87 -7.14
CA ALA A 319 -12.25 -5.52 -7.63
C ALA A 319 -11.23 -4.76 -6.76
N GLN A 320 -11.25 -4.93 -5.43
CA GLN A 320 -10.24 -4.34 -4.54
C GLN A 320 -8.83 -4.90 -4.82
N SER A 321 -8.68 -6.18 -5.17
CA SER A 321 -7.38 -6.77 -5.54
C SER A 321 -6.78 -6.04 -6.75
N LEU A 322 -7.63 -5.76 -7.74
CA LEU A 322 -7.25 -5.04 -8.95
C LEU A 322 -6.94 -3.57 -8.65
N ILE A 323 -7.71 -2.89 -7.80
CA ILE A 323 -7.39 -1.53 -7.34
C ILE A 323 -6.00 -1.49 -6.68
N LEU A 324 -5.69 -2.41 -5.76
CA LEU A 324 -4.37 -2.46 -5.13
C LEU A 324 -3.25 -2.80 -6.11
N SER A 325 -3.52 -3.57 -7.15
CA SER A 325 -2.52 -3.82 -8.19
C SER A 325 -2.13 -2.54 -8.95
N ILE A 326 -3.06 -1.58 -9.11
CA ILE A 326 -2.76 -0.26 -9.71
C ILE A 326 -1.78 0.49 -8.83
N TYR A 327 -2.01 0.54 -7.51
CA TYR A 327 -1.07 1.15 -6.56
C TYR A 327 0.35 0.62 -6.75
N TYR A 328 0.52 -0.70 -6.72
CA TYR A 328 1.84 -1.32 -6.90
C TYR A 328 2.45 -0.97 -8.26
N LEU A 329 1.70 -1.10 -9.36
CA LEU A 329 2.22 -0.79 -10.69
C LEU A 329 2.62 0.68 -10.86
N GLU A 330 1.87 1.62 -10.29
CA GLU A 330 2.22 3.04 -10.29
C GLU A 330 3.45 3.33 -9.41
N PHE A 331 3.58 2.68 -8.25
CA PHE A 331 4.79 2.77 -7.43
C PHE A 331 6.01 2.16 -8.14
N MET A 332 5.83 1.13 -8.96
CA MET A 332 6.90 0.60 -9.80
C MET A 332 7.34 1.59 -10.88
N LYS A 333 6.50 2.53 -11.32
CA LYS A 333 6.93 3.60 -12.23
C LYS A 333 7.68 4.71 -11.52
N ALA A 334 7.40 4.90 -10.23
CA ALA A 334 7.99 5.94 -9.41
C ALA A 334 9.35 5.52 -8.81
N ASN A 335 10.07 6.50 -8.26
CA ASN A 335 11.26 6.28 -7.42
C ASN A 335 10.83 5.89 -6.00
N VAL A 336 10.19 4.73 -5.84
CA VAL A 336 9.73 4.19 -4.55
C VAL A 336 10.71 3.12 -4.06
N GLU A 337 11.18 3.26 -2.83
CA GLU A 337 12.14 2.34 -2.21
C GLU A 337 11.46 1.29 -1.33
N VAL A 338 10.45 1.66 -0.55
CA VAL A 338 9.69 0.77 0.33
C VAL A 338 8.21 1.13 0.28
N THR A 339 7.35 0.13 0.38
CA THR A 339 5.89 0.26 0.48
C THR A 339 5.38 -0.54 1.67
N ASN A 340 4.37 -0.02 2.38
CA ASN A 340 3.68 -0.75 3.43
C ASN A 340 2.17 -0.53 3.26
N VAL A 341 1.48 -1.56 2.74
CA VAL A 341 0.02 -1.50 2.60
C VAL A 341 -0.60 -1.41 3.99
N HIS A 342 -1.49 -0.44 4.19
CA HIS A 342 -2.24 -0.28 5.43
C HIS A 342 -3.44 -1.22 5.32
N ASN A 343 -3.75 -2.16 6.22
CA ASN A 343 -3.03 -2.66 7.41
C ASN A 343 -3.06 -4.18 7.43
N VAL A 344 -2.23 -4.82 8.25
CA VAL A 344 -2.27 -6.28 8.48
C VAL A 344 -3.69 -6.79 8.80
N VAL A 345 -4.37 -6.19 9.78
CA VAL A 345 -5.72 -6.56 10.25
C VAL A 345 -6.61 -5.33 10.44
N GLY A 346 -7.92 -5.54 10.59
CA GLY A 346 -8.91 -4.49 10.83
C GLY A 346 -10.07 -4.48 9.82
N SER A 347 -11.10 -3.67 10.06
CA SER A 347 -12.35 -3.76 9.30
C SER A 347 -12.32 -3.12 7.90
N LEU A 348 -11.46 -2.14 7.67
CA LEU A 348 -11.43 -1.38 6.40
C LEU A 348 -10.27 -1.76 5.50
N PHE A 349 -9.14 -2.14 6.10
CA PHE A 349 -7.86 -2.15 5.40
C PHE A 349 -7.11 -3.48 5.54
N ALA A 350 -7.72 -4.48 6.18
CA ALA A 350 -7.09 -5.76 6.48
C ALA A 350 -6.51 -6.44 5.24
N GLN A 351 -5.29 -6.93 5.35
CA GLN A 351 -4.71 -7.92 4.45
C GLN A 351 -5.05 -9.35 4.90
N ILE A 352 -5.34 -9.51 6.20
CA ILE A 352 -5.67 -10.79 6.85
C ILE A 352 -7.01 -10.60 7.57
N ASP A 353 -7.97 -11.49 7.33
CA ASP A 353 -9.26 -11.47 8.02
C ASP A 353 -9.19 -12.32 9.29
N GLU A 354 -8.80 -11.68 10.40
CA GLU A 354 -8.67 -12.32 11.71
C GLU A 354 -10.00 -12.75 12.32
N LYS A 355 -11.13 -12.30 11.76
CA LYS A 355 -12.47 -12.60 12.27
C LYS A 355 -13.06 -13.85 11.63
N ASN A 356 -12.58 -14.23 10.45
CA ASN A 356 -13.06 -15.40 9.74
C ASN A 356 -12.24 -16.66 10.07
N ASN A 357 -12.42 -17.14 11.29
CA ASN A 357 -11.67 -18.26 11.86
C ASN A 357 -12.13 -19.64 11.34
N ASP A 358 -13.27 -19.68 10.66
CA ASP A 358 -13.90 -20.93 10.21
C ASP A 358 -13.34 -21.43 8.87
N TYR A 359 -12.72 -20.53 8.09
CA TYR A 359 -12.27 -20.85 6.74
C TYR A 359 -11.00 -21.73 6.74
N ALA A 360 -10.07 -21.47 7.65
CA ALA A 360 -8.85 -22.24 7.77
C ALA A 360 -8.53 -22.61 9.23
N LYS A 361 -8.29 -23.90 9.47
CA LYS A 361 -8.02 -24.42 10.82
C LYS A 361 -6.71 -23.88 11.39
N ASP A 362 -5.77 -23.49 10.54
CA ASP A 362 -4.36 -23.37 10.90
C ASP A 362 -3.76 -21.99 10.61
N ARG A 363 -4.54 -21.08 10.00
CA ARG A 363 -4.21 -19.69 9.64
C ARG A 363 -5.49 -18.85 9.53
N TYR A 364 -5.36 -17.54 9.45
CA TYR A 364 -6.45 -16.66 9.01
C TYR A 364 -6.44 -16.51 7.48
N PRO A 365 -7.60 -16.43 6.81
CA PRO A 365 -7.63 -16.24 5.36
C PRO A 365 -7.07 -14.87 4.98
N LEU A 366 -6.40 -14.83 3.81
CA LEU A 366 -6.03 -13.55 3.20
C LEU A 366 -7.28 -12.88 2.63
N THR A 367 -7.42 -11.58 2.84
CA THR A 367 -8.46 -10.79 2.16
C THR A 367 -8.12 -10.61 0.69
N SER A 368 -9.03 -9.99 -0.05
CA SER A 368 -8.74 -9.41 -1.38
C SER A 368 -7.43 -8.62 -1.40
N GLY A 369 -7.24 -7.73 -0.42
CA GLY A 369 -6.01 -6.97 -0.29
C GLY A 369 -4.79 -7.85 -0.08
N GLY A 370 -4.89 -8.82 0.84
CA GLY A 370 -3.80 -9.73 1.16
C GLY A 370 -3.37 -10.60 -0.02
N ILE A 371 -4.31 -11.05 -0.85
CA ILE A 371 -4.02 -11.79 -2.08
C ILE A 371 -3.21 -10.93 -3.05
N SER A 372 -3.67 -9.71 -3.36
CA SER A 372 -2.96 -8.80 -4.26
C SER A 372 -1.54 -8.50 -3.76
N THR A 373 -1.42 -8.14 -2.47
CA THR A 373 -0.13 -7.91 -1.80
C THR A 373 0.79 -9.14 -1.90
N SER A 374 0.28 -10.34 -1.65
CA SER A 374 1.06 -11.59 -1.72
C SER A 374 1.55 -11.90 -3.13
N LEU A 375 0.75 -11.62 -4.16
CA LEU A 375 1.16 -11.82 -5.57
C LEU A 375 2.32 -10.88 -5.95
N PHE A 376 2.22 -9.59 -5.60
CA PHE A 376 3.29 -8.62 -5.87
C PHE A 376 4.54 -8.88 -5.02
N ALA A 377 4.39 -9.26 -3.75
CA ALA A 377 5.52 -9.63 -2.89
C ALA A 377 6.27 -10.85 -3.44
N ARG A 378 5.55 -11.89 -3.88
CA ARG A 378 6.16 -13.08 -4.51
C ARG A 378 6.85 -12.75 -5.84
N ALA A 379 6.25 -11.91 -6.68
CA ALA A 379 6.85 -11.51 -7.95
C ALA A 379 8.15 -10.71 -7.80
N THR A 380 8.29 -9.96 -6.70
CA THR A 380 9.43 -9.08 -6.42
C THR A 380 10.47 -9.69 -5.47
N THR A 381 10.15 -10.80 -4.81
CA THR A 381 11.05 -11.47 -3.87
C THR A 381 12.39 -11.84 -4.53
N ASP A 382 13.48 -11.40 -3.90
CA ASP A 382 14.86 -11.59 -4.33
C ASP A 382 15.19 -10.99 -5.70
N LYS A 383 14.37 -10.06 -6.17
CA LYS A 383 14.59 -9.32 -7.42
C LYS A 383 15.31 -8.02 -7.13
N VAL A 384 16.25 -7.70 -8.01
CA VAL A 384 17.09 -6.49 -7.91
C VAL A 384 16.91 -5.56 -9.11
N LYS A 385 16.18 -6.03 -10.13
CA LYS A 385 15.86 -5.26 -11.33
C LYS A 385 14.39 -5.38 -11.69
N LYS A 386 13.80 -4.29 -12.18
CA LYS A 386 12.44 -4.22 -12.74
C LYS A 386 12.49 -3.65 -14.16
N MET A 387 11.59 -4.09 -15.03
CA MET A 387 11.41 -3.58 -16.40
C MET A 387 9.90 -3.53 -16.68
N PRO A 388 9.33 -2.38 -17.11
CA PRO A 388 7.92 -2.33 -17.49
C PRO A 388 7.71 -3.19 -18.74
N LEU A 389 6.53 -3.79 -18.86
CA LEU A 389 6.13 -4.47 -20.09
C LEU A 389 5.50 -3.46 -21.05
N LEU A 390 6.04 -3.41 -22.27
CA LEU A 390 5.59 -2.51 -23.33
C LEU A 390 4.78 -3.32 -24.33
N PHE A 391 3.46 -3.27 -24.20
CA PHE A 391 2.52 -3.90 -25.12
C PHE A 391 2.31 -3.02 -26.34
N ASP A 392 2.28 -3.62 -27.54
CA ASP A 392 2.05 -2.88 -28.79
C ASP A 392 0.62 -2.36 -28.87
N GLU A 393 -0.34 -3.16 -28.41
CA GLU A 393 -1.75 -2.83 -28.32
C GLU A 393 -2.31 -3.32 -26.98
N VAL A 394 -3.12 -2.48 -26.35
CA VAL A 394 -3.90 -2.83 -25.16
C VAL A 394 -5.30 -2.22 -25.29
N PRO A 395 -6.34 -2.85 -24.72
CA PRO A 395 -7.65 -2.21 -24.66
C PRO A 395 -7.57 -0.85 -23.96
N THR A 396 -8.20 0.16 -24.54
CA THR A 396 -8.41 1.46 -23.88
C THR A 396 -9.75 1.41 -23.16
N LEU A 397 -9.72 1.56 -21.84
CA LEU A 397 -10.92 1.65 -21.01
C LEU A 397 -11.23 3.14 -20.80
N LEU A 398 -12.50 3.53 -20.94
CA LEU A 398 -12.95 4.92 -20.79
C LEU A 398 -13.86 5.03 -19.58
N ASN A 399 -13.60 6.01 -18.72
CA ASN A 399 -14.46 6.29 -17.57
C ASN A 399 -15.67 7.18 -17.95
N ASP A 400 -16.46 7.62 -16.97
CA ASP A 400 -17.61 8.50 -17.23
C ASP A 400 -17.23 9.90 -17.76
N LYS A 401 -15.97 10.30 -17.59
CA LYS A 401 -15.41 11.58 -18.07
C LYS A 401 -14.58 11.42 -19.35
N ASP A 402 -14.67 10.24 -19.98
CA ASP A 402 -13.90 9.85 -21.16
C ASP A 402 -12.37 9.93 -20.96
N GLU A 403 -11.92 9.79 -19.71
CA GLU A 403 -10.51 9.63 -19.37
C GLU A 403 -10.08 8.18 -19.64
N GLU A 404 -8.89 8.03 -20.22
CA GLU A 404 -8.37 6.73 -20.67
C GLU A 404 -7.61 6.00 -19.56
N PHE A 405 -7.78 4.67 -19.53
CA PHE A 405 -6.96 3.76 -18.74
C PHE A 405 -6.54 2.56 -19.59
N LYS A 406 -5.27 2.14 -19.46
CA LYS A 406 -4.74 0.98 -20.18
C LYS A 406 -5.26 -0.32 -19.55
N GLY A 407 -6.01 -1.09 -20.31
CA GLY A 407 -6.64 -2.34 -19.86
C GLY A 407 -5.66 -3.46 -19.51
N VAL A 408 -4.40 -3.39 -19.96
CA VAL A 408 -3.35 -4.35 -19.58
C VAL A 408 -2.08 -3.60 -19.19
N ASN A 409 -1.46 -4.04 -18.09
CA ASN A 409 -0.21 -3.48 -17.59
C ASN A 409 0.59 -4.56 -16.85
N GLY A 410 1.92 -4.39 -16.72
CA GLY A 410 2.75 -5.38 -16.05
C GLY A 410 4.22 -5.03 -15.98
N TYR A 411 4.96 -5.84 -15.23
CA TYR A 411 6.41 -5.73 -15.06
C TYR A 411 7.08 -7.09 -15.16
N ALA A 412 8.32 -7.09 -15.64
CA ALA A 412 9.28 -8.16 -15.47
C ALA A 412 10.26 -7.80 -14.35
N PHE A 413 10.61 -8.77 -13.53
CA PHE A 413 11.58 -8.63 -12.45
C PHE A 413 12.69 -9.66 -12.61
N ALA A 414 13.95 -9.22 -12.51
CA ALA A 414 15.11 -10.10 -12.60
C ALA A 414 15.89 -10.15 -11.28
N ASP A 415 16.32 -11.36 -10.91
CA ASP A 415 17.30 -11.56 -9.85
C ASP A 415 18.73 -11.25 -10.34
N GLU A 416 19.71 -11.39 -9.44
CA GLU A 416 21.13 -11.15 -9.77
C GLU A 416 21.67 -12.10 -10.85
N LYS A 417 21.07 -13.28 -11.01
CA LYS A 417 21.44 -14.29 -12.01
C LYS A 417 20.69 -14.09 -13.33
N GLY A 418 19.81 -13.09 -13.42
CA GLY A 418 19.02 -12.80 -14.60
C GLY A 418 17.78 -13.69 -14.77
N LYS A 419 17.38 -14.48 -13.77
CA LYS A 419 16.11 -15.23 -13.83
C LYS A 419 14.95 -14.24 -13.71
N ILE A 420 14.05 -14.26 -14.69
CA ILE A 420 12.95 -13.32 -14.81
C ILE A 420 11.65 -13.93 -14.27
N THR A 421 10.93 -13.16 -13.46
CA THR A 421 9.53 -13.39 -13.09
C THR A 421 8.69 -12.25 -13.65
N TYR A 422 7.54 -12.54 -14.23
CA TYR A 422 6.63 -11.52 -14.77
C TYR A 422 5.38 -11.43 -13.90
N ILE A 423 4.85 -10.21 -13.73
CA ILE A 423 3.49 -9.97 -13.23
C ILE A 423 2.74 -9.14 -14.27
N ILE A 424 1.53 -9.60 -14.64
CA ILE A 424 0.70 -8.96 -15.67
C ILE A 424 -0.73 -8.90 -15.17
N VAL A 425 -1.36 -7.74 -15.28
CA VAL A 425 -2.73 -7.50 -14.85
C VAL A 425 -3.59 -7.15 -16.06
N ASN A 426 -4.73 -7.83 -16.21
CA ASN A 426 -5.78 -7.49 -17.15
C ASN A 426 -6.96 -6.88 -16.39
N TYR A 427 -7.20 -5.59 -16.62
CA TYR A 427 -8.32 -4.82 -16.06
C TYR A 427 -9.54 -4.79 -16.97
N SER A 428 -9.44 -5.31 -18.19
CA SER A 428 -10.54 -5.31 -19.15
C SER A 428 -11.55 -6.43 -18.86
N TYR A 429 -12.77 -6.19 -19.31
CA TYR A 429 -13.87 -7.17 -19.28
C TYR A 429 -13.73 -8.27 -20.34
N GLU A 430 -12.66 -8.23 -21.14
CA GLU A 430 -12.38 -9.22 -22.16
C GLU A 430 -11.08 -9.96 -21.86
N LYS A 431 -11.07 -11.25 -22.17
CA LYS A 431 -9.85 -12.05 -22.21
C LYS A 431 -8.88 -11.50 -23.26
N GLN A 432 -7.65 -11.23 -22.86
CA GLN A 432 -6.59 -10.74 -23.75
C GLN A 432 -5.67 -11.89 -24.18
N THR A 433 -5.13 -11.82 -25.40
CA THR A 433 -4.24 -12.86 -25.96
C THR A 433 -3.09 -12.24 -26.73
N TYR A 434 -1.87 -12.53 -26.30
CA TYR A 434 -0.64 -12.00 -26.89
C TYR A 434 0.22 -13.13 -27.47
N ASP A 435 0.94 -12.83 -28.56
CA ASP A 435 2.05 -13.66 -29.01
C ASP A 435 3.17 -13.65 -27.97
N LEU A 436 3.69 -14.85 -27.72
CA LEU A 436 4.66 -15.06 -26.66
C LEU A 436 6.07 -14.72 -27.14
N PRO A 437 6.80 -13.83 -26.44
CA PRO A 437 8.24 -13.66 -26.66
C PRO A 437 8.99 -14.99 -26.53
N SER A 438 10.01 -15.20 -27.36
CA SER A 438 10.74 -16.48 -27.42
C SER A 438 11.35 -16.91 -26.09
N ASN A 439 11.79 -15.94 -25.28
CA ASN A 439 12.37 -16.13 -23.95
C ASN A 439 11.35 -16.53 -22.87
N MET A 440 10.04 -16.52 -23.17
CA MET A 440 8.99 -16.96 -22.24
C MET A 440 8.44 -18.34 -22.55
N LYS A 441 8.88 -18.97 -23.64
CA LYS A 441 8.43 -20.32 -24.02
C LYS A 441 8.86 -21.36 -22.98
N GLY A 442 7.90 -22.15 -22.52
CA GLY A 442 8.09 -23.19 -21.51
C GLY A 442 7.96 -22.73 -20.06
N LEU A 443 7.89 -21.40 -19.83
CA LEU A 443 7.57 -20.85 -18.52
C LEU A 443 6.16 -21.25 -18.08
N THR A 444 5.92 -21.22 -16.78
CA THR A 444 4.63 -21.54 -16.18
C THR A 444 3.88 -20.26 -15.89
N GLN A 445 2.68 -20.11 -16.43
CA GLN A 445 1.75 -19.07 -16.05
C GLN A 445 0.82 -19.59 -14.95
N LYS A 446 0.65 -18.81 -13.89
CA LYS A 446 -0.46 -18.92 -12.94
C LYS A 446 -1.31 -17.67 -13.04
N SER A 447 -2.57 -17.82 -13.42
CA SER A 447 -3.54 -16.72 -13.52
C SER A 447 -4.54 -16.83 -12.39
N TYR A 448 -4.80 -15.70 -11.74
CA TYR A 448 -5.76 -15.53 -10.67
C TYR A 448 -6.87 -14.60 -11.16
N ASN A 449 -8.11 -15.06 -11.16
CA ASN A 449 -9.26 -14.26 -11.61
C ASN A 449 -10.53 -14.62 -10.84
N ALA A 450 -11.47 -13.69 -10.80
CA ALA A 450 -12.83 -13.90 -10.33
C ALA A 450 -13.73 -12.79 -10.90
N GLU A 451 -15.04 -12.93 -10.78
CA GLU A 451 -15.95 -11.80 -11.01
C GLU A 451 -15.63 -10.65 -10.05
N LEU A 452 -15.78 -9.40 -10.50
CA LEU A 452 -15.41 -8.22 -9.71
C LEU A 452 -16.14 -8.12 -8.36
N GLU A 453 -17.36 -8.64 -8.28
CA GLU A 453 -18.20 -8.65 -7.08
C GLU A 453 -17.90 -9.82 -6.11
N THR A 454 -17.05 -10.78 -6.50
CA THR A 454 -16.70 -11.94 -5.68
C THR A 454 -16.00 -11.48 -4.42
N GLN A 455 -16.60 -11.76 -3.26
CA GLN A 455 -16.00 -11.53 -1.96
C GLN A 455 -14.87 -12.53 -1.72
N VAL A 456 -13.67 -12.00 -1.45
CA VAL A 456 -12.47 -12.79 -1.31
C VAL A 456 -12.23 -13.11 0.15
N VAL A 457 -12.25 -14.40 0.45
CA VAL A 457 -11.89 -14.97 1.75
C VAL A 457 -10.92 -16.10 1.46
N GLY A 458 -9.65 -15.77 1.27
CA GLY A 458 -8.59 -16.72 0.90
C GLY A 458 -8.58 -17.16 -0.56
N TRP A 459 -7.61 -18.00 -0.91
CA TRP A 459 -7.28 -18.43 -2.28
C TRP A 459 -8.37 -19.30 -2.93
N GLU A 460 -9.02 -20.12 -2.13
CA GLU A 460 -10.28 -20.86 -2.35
C GLU A 460 -11.41 -20.10 -3.06
N THR A 461 -11.51 -18.78 -2.89
CA THR A 461 -12.62 -17.97 -3.42
C THR A 461 -12.32 -17.39 -4.80
N ILE A 462 -11.13 -17.66 -5.33
CA ILE A 462 -10.69 -17.19 -6.64
C ILE A 462 -10.27 -18.36 -7.52
N ASP A 463 -10.43 -18.20 -8.83
CA ASP A 463 -9.98 -19.20 -9.79
C ASP A 463 -8.46 -19.09 -9.98
N GLU A 464 -7.73 -20.16 -9.70
CA GLU A 464 -6.33 -20.32 -10.13
C GLU A 464 -6.25 -21.23 -11.36
N LYS A 465 -5.71 -20.69 -12.46
CA LYS A 465 -5.41 -21.47 -13.67
C LYS A 465 -3.91 -21.54 -13.89
N LYS A 466 -3.36 -22.76 -13.91
CA LYS A 466 -1.95 -23.02 -14.20
C LYS A 466 -1.78 -23.57 -15.60
N SER A 467 -0.87 -22.99 -16.39
CA SER A 467 -0.58 -23.46 -17.75
C SER A 467 0.89 -23.30 -18.12
N LYS A 468 1.35 -24.11 -19.10
CA LYS A 468 2.69 -23.97 -19.71
C LYS A 468 2.58 -23.11 -20.97
N LEU A 469 3.37 -22.04 -21.03
CA LEU A 469 3.37 -21.12 -22.16
C LEU A 469 4.04 -21.76 -23.38
N LYS A 470 3.32 -21.81 -24.51
CA LYS A 470 3.81 -22.42 -25.76
C LYS A 470 4.00 -21.41 -26.89
N LYS A 471 2.91 -20.74 -27.28
CA LYS A 471 2.87 -19.77 -28.39
C LYS A 471 2.16 -18.47 -28.04
N LYS A 472 1.17 -18.56 -27.14
CA LYS A 472 0.33 -17.44 -26.74
C LYS A 472 0.39 -17.30 -25.22
N LEU A 473 0.37 -16.05 -24.76
CA LEU A 473 0.00 -15.66 -23.41
C LEU A 473 -1.50 -15.36 -23.40
N VAL A 474 -2.25 -15.99 -22.49
CA VAL A 474 -3.69 -15.76 -22.36
C VAL A 474 -3.96 -15.17 -20.99
N LEU A 475 -4.51 -13.97 -20.95
CA LEU A 475 -4.89 -13.28 -19.71
C LEU A 475 -6.42 -13.33 -19.61
N PRO A 476 -6.99 -14.05 -18.63
CA PRO A 476 -8.43 -13.96 -18.36
C PRO A 476 -8.85 -12.50 -18.10
N GLU A 477 -10.12 -12.19 -18.34
CA GLU A 477 -10.76 -10.97 -17.86
C GLU A 477 -10.48 -10.76 -16.36
N PHE A 478 -10.30 -9.51 -15.95
CA PHE A 478 -10.11 -9.13 -14.54
C PHE A 478 -9.11 -10.04 -13.80
N SER A 479 -7.87 -10.15 -14.28
CA SER A 479 -6.92 -11.15 -13.77
C SER A 479 -5.57 -10.58 -13.40
N ILE A 480 -4.89 -11.25 -12.46
CA ILE A 480 -3.48 -11.05 -12.14
C ILE A 480 -2.75 -12.35 -12.48
N SER A 481 -1.73 -12.28 -13.35
CA SER A 481 -0.95 -13.44 -13.79
C SER A 481 0.51 -13.31 -13.35
N ILE A 482 1.07 -14.39 -12.78
CA ILE A 482 2.50 -14.54 -12.50
C ILE A 482 3.08 -15.57 -13.47
N ILE A 483 4.25 -15.28 -14.04
CA ILE A 483 4.94 -16.15 -15.00
C ILE A 483 6.39 -16.39 -14.55
N GLU A 484 6.77 -17.66 -14.40
CA GLU A 484 8.09 -18.09 -13.87
C GLU A 484 8.62 -19.41 -14.43
#